data_AF-A0A914D8Q2-F1
#
_entry.id   AF-A0A914D8Q2-F1
#
_cell.length_a   1.000
_cell.length_b   1.000
_cell.length_c   1.000
_cell.angle_alpha   90.00
_cell.angle_beta   90.00
_cell.angle_gamma   90.00
#
_symmetry.space_group_name_H-M   'P 1'
#
loop_
_entity.id
_entity.type
_entity.pdbx_description
1 polymer ?
#
loop_
_entity_poly.entity_id
_entity_poly.type
_entity_poly.pdbx_seq_one_letter_code
_entity_poly.pdbx_strand_id
1 'polypeptide(L)'
;MVTENAVIIGTSNWSGDYFEYSTGAAIVIKQNATDSLEPPFIRRMRSIFRRDWDSRYTHPLSVYYEECILSKRGTFCEEEKDISIFSRPLKNDTTE
;
A
#
# COMPACT_ATOMS: atom_id res chain seq x y z
N MET A 1 -1.74 7.36 4.12
CA MET A 1 -2.67 8.37 3.56
C MET A 1 -2.11 9.75 3.82
N VAL A 2 -2.22 10.68 2.86
CA VAL A 2 -1.77 12.07 2.99
C VAL A 2 -2.90 13.02 2.59
N THR A 3 -3.11 14.09 3.34
CA THR A 3 -4.08 15.15 3.07
C THR A 3 -3.36 16.51 2.97
N GLU A 4 -4.12 17.60 2.97
CA GLU A 4 -3.62 18.98 2.96
C GLU A 4 -2.81 19.32 4.21
N ASN A 5 -3.18 18.76 5.39
CA ASN A 5 -2.61 19.12 6.69
C ASN A 5 -2.34 17.92 7.61
N ALA A 6 -2.62 16.70 7.16
CA ALA A 6 -2.44 15.49 7.96
C ALA A 6 -1.82 14.33 7.17
N VAL A 7 -1.09 13.48 7.87
CA VAL A 7 -0.58 12.21 7.37
C VAL A 7 -0.97 11.12 8.35
N ILE A 8 -1.49 10.01 7.81
CA ILE A 8 -1.76 8.79 8.54
C ILE A 8 -0.83 7.69 8.02
N ILE A 9 -0.03 7.14 8.92
CA ILE A 9 0.87 6.00 8.67
C ILE A 9 0.43 4.89 9.62
N GLY A 10 0.14 3.71 9.11
CA GLY A 10 -0.29 2.59 9.95
C GLY A 10 -0.09 1.24 9.27
N THR A 11 -0.43 0.20 10.01
CA THR A 11 -0.36 -1.20 9.54
C THR A 11 -1.66 -1.65 8.87
N SER A 12 -2.71 -0.84 8.95
CA SER A 12 -4.05 -1.19 8.46
C SER A 12 -4.15 -1.10 6.94
N ASN A 13 -4.71 -2.14 6.33
CA ASN A 13 -5.19 -2.07 4.95
C ASN A 13 -6.58 -1.38 4.92
N TRP A 14 -7.14 -1.19 3.73
CA TRP A 14 -8.46 -0.56 3.52
C TRP A 14 -9.52 -1.62 3.21
N SER A 15 -9.55 -2.69 3.99
CA SER A 15 -10.53 -3.76 3.89
C SER A 15 -11.42 -3.79 5.13
N GLY A 16 -12.72 -4.03 4.94
CA GLY A 16 -13.70 -4.03 6.04
C GLY A 16 -13.40 -5.08 7.09
N ASP A 17 -13.03 -6.29 6.66
CA ASP A 17 -12.67 -7.43 7.51
C ASP A 17 -11.44 -7.15 8.39
N TYR A 18 -10.51 -6.32 7.94
CA TYR A 18 -9.35 -5.90 8.74
C TYR A 18 -9.78 -5.15 10.00
N PHE A 19 -10.81 -4.31 9.91
CA PHE A 19 -11.30 -3.55 11.07
C PHE A 19 -12.11 -4.40 12.05
N GLU A 20 -12.62 -5.55 11.62
CA GLU A 20 -13.44 -6.43 12.43
C GLU A 20 -12.61 -7.50 13.15
N TYR A 21 -11.63 -8.08 12.45
CA TYR A 21 -10.94 -9.28 12.92
C TYR A 21 -9.45 -9.10 13.23
N SER A 22 -8.87 -7.92 12.97
CA SER A 22 -7.44 -7.69 13.18
C SER A 22 -7.16 -6.48 14.07
N THR A 23 -5.95 -6.46 14.64
CA THR A 23 -5.44 -5.31 15.41
C THR A 23 -4.43 -4.56 14.58
N GLY A 24 -4.65 -3.27 14.39
CA GLY A 24 -3.72 -2.37 13.73
C GLY A 24 -3.27 -1.24 14.65
N ALA A 25 -2.17 -0.59 14.27
CA ALA A 25 -1.70 0.64 14.89
C ALA A 25 -1.45 1.70 13.81
N ALA A 26 -1.68 2.96 14.16
CA ALA A 26 -1.40 4.08 13.28
C ALA A 26 -0.90 5.30 14.05
N ILE A 27 -0.03 6.07 13.42
CA ILE A 27 0.41 7.39 13.86
C ILE A 27 -0.28 8.42 12.95
N VAL A 28 -0.92 9.40 13.59
CA VAL A 28 -1.54 10.54 12.91
C VAL A 28 -0.72 11.79 13.21
N ILE A 29 -0.17 12.39 12.16
CA ILE A 29 0.62 13.62 12.25
C ILE A 29 -0.21 14.73 11.63
N LYS A 30 -0.56 15.74 12.43
CA LYS A 30 -1.25 16.96 11.97
C LYS A 30 -0.32 18.14 12.08
N GLN A 31 -0.17 18.89 10.99
CA GLN A 31 0.59 20.13 10.98
C GLN A 31 -0.29 21.22 10.39
N ASN A 32 -0.56 22.25 11.18
CA ASN A 32 -1.27 23.43 10.69
C ASN A 32 -0.28 24.31 9.93
N ALA A 33 -0.68 24.82 8.77
CA ALA A 33 0.08 25.85 8.08
C ALA A 33 0.00 27.13 8.90
N THR A 34 1.11 27.56 9.49
CA THR A 34 1.19 28.80 10.29
C THR A 34 1.35 30.03 9.41
N ASP A 35 1.89 29.85 8.21
CA ASP A 35 1.93 30.80 7.11
C ASP A 35 1.52 30.04 5.85
N SER A 36 1.15 30.73 4.77
CA SER A 36 0.68 30.19 3.47
C SER A 36 1.56 29.11 2.78
N LEU A 37 2.58 28.62 3.47
CA LEU A 37 3.46 27.52 3.10
C LEU A 37 2.97 26.19 3.71
N GLU A 38 2.95 25.16 2.87
CA GLU A 38 2.68 23.80 3.30
C GLU A 38 3.72 23.33 4.33
N PRO A 39 3.30 22.67 5.43
CA PRO A 39 4.22 22.12 6.42
C PRO A 39 5.23 21.14 5.79
N PRO A 40 6.52 21.19 6.20
CA PRO A 40 7.60 20.50 5.49
C PRO A 40 7.45 18.98 5.46
N PHE A 41 6.86 18.37 6.49
CA PHE A 41 6.64 16.93 6.53
C PHE A 41 5.46 16.50 5.65
N ILE A 42 4.34 17.23 5.68
CA ILE A 42 3.21 17.00 4.76
C ILE A 42 3.68 17.10 3.31
N ARG A 43 4.47 18.14 2.98
CA ARG A 43 5.06 18.34 1.65
C ARG A 43 5.90 17.15 1.19
N ARG A 44 6.73 16.61 2.09
CA ARG A 44 7.57 15.45 1.77
C ARG A 44 6.73 14.20 1.53
N MET A 45 5.74 13.94 2.38
CA MET A 45 4.85 12.80 2.22
C MET A 45 4.00 12.89 0.95
N ARG A 46 3.54 14.09 0.59
CA ARG A 46 2.85 14.34 -0.68
C ARG A 46 3.75 14.10 -1.88
N SER A 47 5.01 14.50 -1.82
CA SER A 47 5.98 14.22 -2.89
C SER A 47 6.21 12.72 -3.08
N ILE A 48 6.30 11.94 -2.01
CA ILE A 48 6.38 10.47 -2.09
C ILE A 48 5.11 9.89 -2.72
N PHE A 49 3.94 10.31 -2.25
CA PHE A 49 2.67 9.90 -2.84
C PHE A 49 2.61 10.19 -4.34
N ARG A 50 3.01 11.40 -4.77
CA ARG A 50 3.01 11.81 -6.18
C ARG A 50 4.01 11.01 -7.02
N ARG A 51 5.21 10.74 -6.49
CA ARG A 51 6.20 9.89 -7.16
C ARG A 51 5.60 8.52 -7.53
N ASP A 52 4.83 7.93 -6.61
CA ASP A 52 4.24 6.61 -6.82
C ASP A 52 2.96 6.71 -7.67
N TRP A 53 2.11 7.70 -7.41
CA TRP A 53 0.84 7.92 -8.12
C TRP A 53 1.05 8.25 -9.60
N ASP A 54 2.00 9.13 -9.91
CA ASP A 54 2.30 9.55 -11.29
C ASP A 54 3.34 8.61 -11.95
N SER A 55 3.63 7.46 -11.35
CA SER A 55 4.59 6.49 -11.87
C SER A 55 4.04 5.72 -13.08
N ARG A 56 4.95 5.16 -13.88
CA ARG A 56 4.62 4.26 -15.00
C ARG A 56 3.94 2.94 -14.57
N TYR A 57 3.89 2.66 -13.27
CA TYR A 57 3.25 1.46 -12.70
C TYR A 57 1.81 1.74 -12.25
N THR A 58 1.36 2.99 -12.29
CA THR A 58 -0.01 3.35 -11.97
C THR A 58 -0.87 3.23 -13.22
N HIS A 59 -1.93 2.45 -13.11
CA HIS A 59 -2.89 2.23 -14.18
C HIS A 59 -4.29 2.66 -13.73
N PRO A 60 -5.12 3.23 -14.62
CA PRO A 60 -6.51 3.47 -14.29
C PRO A 60 -7.20 2.16 -13.88
N LEU A 61 -8.05 2.22 -12.85
CA LEU A 61 -8.73 1.03 -12.33
C LEU A 61 -9.57 0.33 -13.40
N SER A 62 -10.20 1.09 -14.30
CA SER A 62 -10.95 0.54 -15.43
C SER A 62 -10.08 -0.28 -16.37
N VAL A 63 -8.86 0.20 -16.67
CA VAL A 63 -7.90 -0.51 -17.52
C VAL A 63 -7.42 -1.78 -16.84
N TYR A 64 -7.12 -1.72 -15.54
CA TYR A 64 -6.76 -2.91 -14.76
C TYR A 64 -7.89 -3.95 -14.76
N TYR A 65 -9.14 -3.52 -14.59
CA TYR A 65 -10.28 -4.44 -14.58
C TYR A 65 -10.44 -5.18 -15.92
N GLU A 66 -10.41 -4.46 -17.04
CA GLU A 66 -10.52 -5.04 -18.37
C GLU A 66 -9.33 -5.95 -18.72
N GLU A 67 -8.10 -5.46 -18.51
CA GLU A 67 -6.89 -6.16 -18.95
C GLU A 67 -6.45 -7.30 -18.03
N CYS A 68 -6.70 -7.17 -16.72
CA CYS A 68 -6.21 -8.12 -15.73
C CYS A 68 -7.28 -8.98 -15.08
N ILE A 69 -8.50 -8.47 -14.89
CA ILE A 69 -9.58 -9.26 -14.27
C ILE A 69 -10.37 -10.02 -15.33
N LEU A 70 -10.82 -9.33 -16.38
CA LEU A 70 -11.68 -9.95 -17.40
C LEU A 70 -10.89 -10.70 -18.47
N SER A 71 -9.89 -10.06 -19.08
CA SER A 71 -9.18 -10.64 -20.24
C SER A 71 -7.89 -11.37 -19.91
N LYS A 72 -7.24 -11.07 -18.77
CA LYS A 72 -5.95 -11.63 -18.34
C LYS A 72 -4.83 -11.53 -19.39
N ARG A 73 -4.74 -10.38 -20.06
CA ARG A 73 -3.74 -10.12 -21.13
C ARG A 73 -2.80 -8.96 -20.82
N GLY A 74 -3.10 -8.15 -19.81
CA GLY A 74 -2.25 -7.03 -19.42
C GLY A 74 -0.87 -7.48 -18.97
N THR A 75 0.16 -6.69 -19.29
CA THR A 75 1.56 -6.98 -18.90
C THR A 75 1.91 -6.49 -17.48
N PHE A 76 0.94 -5.94 -16.75
CA PHE A 76 1.08 -5.33 -15.43
C PHE A 76 0.12 -5.94 -14.40
N CYS A 77 -0.48 -7.08 -14.73
CA CYS A 77 -1.38 -7.79 -13.83
C CYS A 77 -0.62 -8.37 -12.65
N GLU A 78 -1.27 -8.44 -11.48
CA GLU A 78 -0.68 -9.10 -10.31
C GLU A 78 -0.48 -10.60 -10.64
N GLU A 79 0.76 -11.06 -10.55
CA GLU A 79 1.08 -12.47 -10.69
C GLU A 79 0.58 -13.27 -9.48
N GLU A 80 0.33 -14.56 -9.67
CA GLU A 80 0.03 -15.43 -8.54
C GLU A 80 1.22 -15.41 -7.56
N LYS A 81 0.93 -15.09 -6.30
CA LYS A 81 1.93 -15.13 -5.23
C LYS A 81 2.43 -16.56 -5.08
N ASP A 82 3.70 -16.78 -5.36
CA ASP A 82 4.34 -18.07 -5.12
C ASP A 82 4.32 -18.38 -3.62
N ILE A 83 3.51 -19.35 -3.22
CA ILE A 83 3.32 -19.74 -1.82
C ILE A 83 4.60 -20.41 -1.26
N SER A 84 5.45 -20.95 -2.13
CA SER A 84 6.67 -21.66 -1.72
C SER A 84 7.70 -20.74 -1.04
N ILE A 85 7.69 -19.45 -1.36
CA ILE A 85 8.58 -18.45 -0.72
C ILE A 85 8.23 -18.23 0.76
N PHE A 86 7.00 -18.56 1.17
CA PHE A 86 6.53 -18.42 2.55
C PHE A 86 6.51 -19.75 3.30
N SER A 87 6.57 -20.89 2.59
CA SER A 87 6.74 -22.18 3.24
C SER A 87 8.17 -22.32 3.74
N ARG A 88 8.37 -22.28 5.06
CA ARG A 88 9.60 -22.80 5.65
C ARG A 88 9.69 -24.29 5.31
N PRO A 89 10.83 -24.79 4.80
CA PRO A 89 11.02 -26.22 4.72
C PRO A 89 10.91 -26.78 6.14
N LEU A 90 10.03 -27.77 6.33
CA LEU A 90 10.00 -28.57 7.54
C LEU A 90 11.40 -29.19 7.66
N LYS A 91 12.21 -28.70 8.60
CA LYS A 91 13.38 -29.44 9.03
C LYS A 91 12.84 -30.72 9.64
N ASN A 92 13.04 -31.85 8.96
CA ASN A 92 12.93 -33.16 9.58
C ASN A 92 14.04 -33.22 10.63
N ASP A 93 13.68 -32.91 11.87
CA ASP A 93 14.54 -33.09 13.03
C ASP A 93 14.57 -34.59 13.35
N THR A 94 15.30 -35.33 12.53
CA THR A 94 15.72 -36.70 12.81
C THR A 94 17.22 -36.73 12.78
N THR A 95 17.82 -36.56 13.96
CA THR A 95 18.90 -37.41 14.47
C THR A 95 19.04 -37.13 15.96
N GLU A 96 18.58 -38.10 16.75
CA GLU A 96 19.09 -38.46 18.07
C GLU A 96 20.61 -38.77 18.00
#